data_AF-A0A9X5GUQ9-F1
#
_entry.id   AF-A0A9X5GUQ9-F1
#
_cell.length_a   1.000
_cell.length_b   1.000
_cell.length_c   1.000
_cell.angle_alpha   90.00
_cell.angle_beta   90.00
_cell.angle_gamma   90.00
#
_symmetry.space_group_name_H-M   'P 1'
#
loop_
_entity.id
_entity.type
_entity.pdbx_description
1 polymer ?
#
loop_
_entity_poly.entity_id
_entity_poly.type
_entity_poly.pdbx_seq_one_letter_code
_entity_poly.pdbx_strand_id
1 'polypeptide(L)' 'MEQAKRLLRELAETNNAMQSNEIFSLADEQGISKRTLENAKKELGVRAKRINNTWYWELNKIRQ' A
#
# COMPACT_ATOMS: atom_id res chain seq x y z
N MET A 1 -3.29 0.19 -13.53
CA MET A 1 -2.23 0.51 -12.54
C MET A 1 -2.51 1.80 -11.77
N GLU A 2 -3.21 2.77 -12.34
CA GLU A 2 -3.53 4.03 -11.64
C GLU A 2 -4.36 3.84 -10.36
N GLN A 3 -5.33 2.91 -10.37
CA GLN A 3 -6.16 2.62 -9.19
C GLN A 3 -5.35 2.22 -7.95
N ALA A 4 -4.35 1.35 -8.11
CA ALA A 4 -3.49 0.94 -6.99
C ALA A 4 -2.67 2.09 -6.41
N LYS A 5 -2.15 2.99 -7.27
CA LYS A 5 -1.43 4.18 -6.79
C LYS A 5 -2.35 5.14 -6.07
N ARG A 6 -3.56 5.33 -6.58
CA ARG A 6 -4.58 6.19 -5.96
C ARG A 6 -4.97 5.66 -4.59
N LEU A 7 -5.26 4.37 -4.48
CA LEU A 7 -5.53 3.70 -3.20
C LEU A 7 -4.40 3.94 -2.20
N LEU A 8 -3.15 3.69 -2.59
CA LEU A 8 -2.00 3.89 -1.71
C LEU A 8 -1.82 5.36 -1.26
N ARG A 9 -2.17 6.33 -2.11
CA ARG A 9 -2.16 7.76 -1.76
C ARG A 9 -3.26 8.12 -0.77
N GLU A 10 -4.49 7.67 -1.00
CA GLU A 10 -5.63 7.90 -0.09
C GLU A 10 -5.35 7.29 1.29
N LEU A 11 -4.75 6.09 1.33
CA LEU A 11 -4.33 5.47 2.60
C LEU A 11 -3.18 6.26 3.27
N ALA A 12 -2.28 6.87 2.48
CA ALA A 12 -1.18 7.69 3.00
C ALA A 12 -1.64 9.02 3.61
N GLU A 13 -2.75 9.59 3.16
CA GLU A 13 -3.30 10.83 3.72
C GLU A 13 -3.75 10.65 5.17
N THR A 14 -4.27 9.46 5.49
CA THR A 14 -4.82 9.14 6.81
C THR A 14 -3.86 8.35 7.69
N ASN A 15 -2.94 7.57 7.09
CA ASN A 15 -2.06 6.65 7.79
C ASN A 15 -0.60 6.81 7.37
N ASN A 16 0.31 6.85 8.36
CA ASN A 16 1.75 6.84 8.09
C ASN A 16 2.28 5.46 7.71
N ALA A 17 1.65 4.40 8.23
CA ALA A 17 1.93 3.02 7.89
C ALA A 17 0.67 2.17 8.07
N MET A 18 0.52 1.12 7.26
CA MET A 18 -0.65 0.24 7.30
C MET A 18 -0.24 -1.21 7.07
N GLN A 19 -0.98 -2.17 7.64
CA GLN A 19 -0.68 -3.60 7.49
C GLN A 19 -0.86 -4.05 6.05
N SER A 20 0.07 -4.85 5.53
CA SER A 20 -0.02 -5.44 4.19
C SER A 20 -1.33 -6.19 3.99
N ASN A 21 -1.77 -6.96 4.99
CA ASN A 21 -3.01 -7.74 4.90
C ASN A 21 -4.22 -6.85 4.64
N GLU A 22 -4.30 -5.71 5.34
CA GLU A 22 -5.40 -4.76 5.25
C GLU A 22 -5.40 -4.04 3.89
N ILE A 23 -4.21 -3.61 3.42
CA ILE A 23 -4.07 -3.03 2.08
C ILE A 23 -4.45 -4.06 1.01
N PHE A 24 -4.05 -5.32 1.16
CA PHE A 24 -4.42 -6.38 0.22
C PHE A 24 -5.93 -6.64 0.21
N SER A 25 -6.60 -6.65 1.37
CA SER A 25 -8.05 -6.79 1.44
C SER A 25 -8.76 -5.62 0.74
N LEU A 26 -8.38 -4.38 1.04
CA LEU A 26 -8.95 -3.19 0.39
C LEU A 26 -8.71 -3.17 -1.12
N ALA A 27 -7.54 -3.64 -1.56
CA ALA A 27 -7.22 -3.78 -2.97
C ALA A 27 -8.10 -4.83 -3.64
N ASP A 28 -8.27 -6.00 -3.01
CA ASP A 28 -9.08 -7.10 -3.53
C ASP A 28 -10.55 -6.70 -3.67
N GLU A 29 -11.10 -5.97 -2.69
CA GLU A 29 -12.44 -5.38 -2.74
C GLU A 29 -12.63 -4.40 -3.92
N GLN A 30 -11.56 -3.72 -4.33
CA GLN A 30 -11.55 -2.82 -5.49
C GLN A 30 -11.18 -3.54 -6.81
N GLY A 31 -11.00 -4.87 -6.79
CA GLY A 31 -10.58 -5.66 -7.94
C GLY A 31 -9.11 -5.45 -8.34
N ILE A 32 -8.29 -4.91 -7.44
CA ILE A 32 -6.86 -4.64 -7.65
C ILE A 32 -6.05 -5.86 -7.24
N SER A 33 -5.44 -6.52 -8.21
CA SER A 33 -4.59 -7.69 -7.94
C SER A 33 -3.32 -7.32 -7.16
N LYS A 34 -2.83 -8.27 -6.35
CA LYS A 34 -1.56 -8.15 -5.61
C LYS A 34 -0.39 -7.71 -6.49
N ARG A 35 -0.31 -8.22 -7.73
CA ARG A 35 0.71 -7.83 -8.71
C ARG A 35 0.64 -6.34 -9.05
N THR A 36 -0.56 -5.81 -9.22
CA THR A 36 -0.80 -4.39 -9.49
C THR A 36 -0.39 -3.53 -8.29
N LEU A 37 -0.70 -4.01 -7.09
CA LEU A 37 -0.34 -3.34 -5.84
C LEU A 37 1.18 -3.28 -5.62
N GLU A 38 1.89 -4.39 -5.82
CA GLU A 38 3.36 -4.43 -5.71
C GLU A 38 4.03 -3.56 -6.79
N ASN A 39 3.50 -3.51 -8.02
CA ASN A 39 3.99 -2.59 -9.05
C ASN A 39 3.81 -1.13 -8.62
N ALA A 40 2.63 -0.76 -8.11
CA ALA A 40 2.36 0.59 -7.63
C ALA A 40 3.25 0.98 -6.44
N LYS A 41 3.42 0.08 -5.48
CA LYS A 41 4.33 0.22 -4.34
C LYS A 41 5.76 0.48 -4.79
N LYS A 42 6.26 -0.29 -5.77
CA LYS A 42 7.61 -0.12 -6.34
C LYS A 42 7.76 1.24 -7.03
N GLU A 43 6.77 1.65 -7.82
CA GLU A 43 6.78 2.94 -8.50
C GLU A 43 6.68 4.14 -7.54
N LEU A 44 5.98 3.97 -6.42
CA LEU A 44 5.86 4.98 -5.37
C LEU A 44 7.02 4.96 -4.35
N GLY A 45 7.98 4.04 -4.48
CA GLY A 45 9.11 3.94 -3.55
C GLY A 45 8.73 3.51 -2.12
N VAL A 46 7.58 2.85 -1.96
CA VAL A 46 7.05 2.44 -0.66
C VAL A 46 7.82 1.24 -0.13
N ARG A 47 8.27 1.33 1.12
CA ARG A 47 8.98 0.25 1.80
C ARG A 47 8.02 -0.54 2.68
N ALA A 48 8.31 -1.82 2.86
CA ALA A 48 7.60 -2.67 3.81
C ALA A 48 8.54 -3.05 4.96
N LYS A 49 8.05 -2.91 6.19
CA LYS A 49 8.75 -3.27 7.43
C LYS A 49 8.00 -4.42 8.10
N ARG A 50 8.75 -5.40 8.61
CA ARG A 50 8.16 -6.50 9.38
C ARG A 50 8.17 -6.15 10.87
N ILE A 51 7.01 -6.20 11.51
CA ILE A 51 6.79 -5.92 12.93
C ILE A 51 5.91 -7.05 13.49
N ASN A 52 6.35 -7.76 14.53
CA ASN A 52 5.60 -8.87 15.14
C ASN A 52 5.07 -9.91 14.13
N ASN A 53 5.92 -10.34 13.21
CA ASN A 53 5.59 -11.28 12.13
C ASN A 53 4.57 -10.76 11.09
N THR A 54 4.16 -9.51 11.19
CA THR A 54 3.25 -8.84 10.25
C THR A 54 4.01 -7.83 9.41
N TRP A 55 3.68 -7.74 8.14
CA TRP A 55 4.24 -6.73 7.24
C TRP A 55 3.42 -5.45 7.30
N TYR A 56 4.11 -4.33 7.38
CA TYR A 56 3.53 -2.98 7.36
C TYR A 56 4.17 -2.18 6.23
N TRP A 57 3.37 -1.50 5.43
CA TRP A 57 3.84 -0.62 4.37
C TRP A 57 3.97 0.80 4.93
N GLU A 58 5.11 1.42 4.68
CA GLU A 58 5.42 2.80 5.08
C GLU A 58 4.84 3.76 4.04
N LEU A 59 3.61 4.21 4.28
CA LEU A 59 2.87 5.10 3.38
C LEU A 59 3.27 6.58 3.51
N ASN A 60 3.93 6.95 4.61
CA ASN A 60 4.43 8.31 4.85
C ASN A 60 5.32 8.86 3.73
N LYS A 61 6.01 7.99 2.97
CA LYS A 61 6.87 8.36 1.83
C LYS A 61 6.09 8.74 0.57
N ILE A 62 4.78 8.47 0.52
CA ILE A 62 3.92 8.74 -0.63
C ILE A 62 3.42 10.19 -0.64
N ARG A 63 3.29 10.83 0.53
CA ARG A 63 2.67 12.17 0.71
C ARG A 63 3.43 13.33 0.07
N GLN A 64 4.45 13.07 -0.74
CA GLN A 64 5.37 14.08 -1.28
C GLN A 64 4.92 14.62 -2.63
#